data_AF-A0A239E007-F1
#
_entry.id   AF-A0A239E007-F1
#
_cell.length_a   1.000
_cell.length_b   1.000
_cell.length_c   1.000
_cell.angle_alpha   90.00
_cell.angle_beta   90.00
_cell.angle_gamma   90.00
#
_symmetry.space_group_name_H-M   'P 1'
#
loop_
_entity.id
_entity.type
_entity.pdbx_description
1 polymer ?
#
loop_
_entity_poly.entity_id
_entity_poly.type
_entity_poly.pdbx_seq_one_letter_code
_entity_poly.pdbx_strand_id
1 'polypeptide(L)'
;MGWTMNDTFYVAPGQTINIWFAWERPGNRGAQWVMGHPEPGEYGTLSTERVGKKARCTIAQVAGGKYSCGAPSSAYWEYFTDIRNFDSNACKFKLDGGGV
;
A
#
# COMPACT_ATOMS: atom_id res chain seq x y z
N MET A 1 -4.56 -14.12 7.24
CA MET A 1 -5.77 -13.33 7.59
C MET A 1 -5.97 -12.28 6.51
N GLY A 2 -7.20 -12.14 5.99
CA GLY A 2 -7.54 -11.16 4.95
C GLY A 2 -8.10 -9.85 5.53
N TRP A 3 -8.06 -8.80 4.74
CA TRP A 3 -8.57 -7.47 5.07
C TRP A 3 -9.05 -6.71 3.85
N THR A 4 -9.88 -5.70 4.11
CA THR A 4 -10.44 -4.77 3.12
C THR A 4 -10.27 -3.35 3.64
N MET A 5 -9.79 -2.45 2.78
CA MET A 5 -9.88 -1.01 3.01
C MET A 5 -11.25 -0.51 2.61
N ASN A 6 -11.86 0.29 3.47
CA ASN A 6 -13.17 0.86 3.19
C ASN A 6 -13.12 2.06 2.24
N ASP A 7 -11.94 2.59 1.97
CA ASP A 7 -11.73 3.68 1.03
C ASP A 7 -11.91 3.18 -0.42
N THR A 8 -12.57 4.02 -1.21
CA THR A 8 -12.70 3.82 -2.65
C THR A 8 -11.61 4.60 -3.37
N PHE A 9 -10.84 3.90 -4.20
CA PHE A 9 -9.82 4.47 -5.07
C PHE A 9 -10.36 4.61 -6.49
N TYR A 10 -9.74 5.51 -7.25
CA TYR A 10 -10.07 5.73 -8.66
C TYR A 10 -8.79 5.70 -9.48
N VAL A 11 -8.81 4.96 -10.59
CA VAL A 11 -7.72 4.90 -11.55
C VAL A 11 -8.26 5.12 -12.96
N ALA A 12 -7.68 6.11 -13.65
CA ALA A 12 -8.07 6.44 -15.01
C ALA A 12 -7.62 5.36 -16.01
N PRO A 13 -8.21 5.32 -17.22
CA PRO A 13 -7.79 4.39 -18.27
C PRO A 13 -6.29 4.51 -18.54
N GLY A 14 -5.60 3.38 -18.65
CA GLY A 14 -4.19 3.40 -19.02
C GLY A 14 -3.24 4.00 -17.98
N GLN A 15 -3.69 4.26 -16.74
CA GLN A 15 -2.84 4.75 -15.65
C GLN A 15 -2.39 3.67 -14.67
N THR A 16 -1.27 3.94 -13.99
CA THR A 16 -0.85 3.28 -12.74
C THR A 16 -0.96 4.28 -11.62
N ILE A 17 -1.54 3.87 -10.49
CA ILE A 17 -1.50 4.65 -9.25
C ILE A 17 -0.75 3.89 -8.17
N ASN A 18 -0.02 4.65 -7.35
CA ASN A 18 0.71 4.12 -6.21
C ASN A 18 -0.06 4.48 -4.93
N ILE A 19 -0.45 3.46 -4.16
CA ILE A 19 -1.24 3.62 -2.94
C ILE A 19 -0.38 3.24 -1.75
N TRP A 20 -0.23 4.19 -0.82
CA TRP A 20 0.45 4.01 0.47
C TRP A 20 -0.56 3.79 1.56
N PHE A 21 -0.30 2.83 2.45
CA PHE A 21 -1.17 2.55 3.57
C PHE A 21 -0.42 1.96 4.76
N ALA A 22 -0.97 2.17 5.95
CA ALA A 22 -0.50 1.55 7.18
C ALA A 22 -1.34 0.31 7.52
N TRP A 23 -0.72 -0.71 8.11
CA TRP A 23 -1.40 -1.90 8.58
C TRP A 23 -1.18 -2.04 10.09
N GLU A 24 -2.23 -1.77 10.88
CA GLU A 24 -2.13 -1.55 12.33
C GLU A 24 -2.19 -2.82 13.19
N ARG A 25 -2.26 -4.03 12.60
CA ARG A 25 -2.36 -5.24 13.44
C ARG A 25 -1.04 -5.54 14.19
N PRO A 26 -1.11 -5.86 15.49
CA PRO A 26 0.06 -6.22 16.28
C PRO A 26 0.60 -7.57 15.80
N GLY A 27 1.89 -7.61 15.50
CA GLY A 27 2.54 -8.72 14.81
C GLY A 27 2.81 -8.34 13.37
N ASN A 28 4.04 -7.91 13.11
CA ASN A 28 4.59 -7.34 11.88
C ASN A 28 4.59 -8.29 10.66
N ARG A 29 3.50 -9.04 10.47
CA ARG A 29 3.35 -10.09 9.45
C ARG A 29 2.68 -9.60 8.16
N GLY A 30 2.24 -8.34 8.14
CA GLY A 30 2.13 -7.48 6.96
C GLY A 30 1.10 -7.85 5.90
N ALA A 31 0.94 -6.95 4.93
CA ALA A 31 0.25 -7.23 3.67
C ALA A 31 1.26 -7.91 2.72
N GLN A 32 1.13 -9.22 2.54
CA GLN A 32 1.95 -10.00 1.59
C GLN A 32 1.42 -9.92 0.17
N TRP A 33 0.11 -9.74 0.06
CA TRP A 33 -0.57 -9.50 -1.19
C TRP A 33 -1.58 -8.38 -1.00
N VAL A 34 -1.83 -7.66 -2.09
CA VAL A 34 -2.78 -6.56 -2.19
C VAL A 34 -3.41 -6.63 -3.58
N MET A 35 -4.72 -6.46 -3.66
CA MET A 35 -5.50 -6.58 -4.88
C MET A 35 -6.51 -5.43 -4.94
N GLY A 36 -6.67 -4.82 -6.12
CA GLY A 36 -7.77 -3.91 -6.39
C GLY A 36 -9.00 -4.69 -6.83
N HIS A 37 -10.11 -4.52 -6.11
CA HIS A 37 -11.40 -5.09 -6.45
C HIS A 37 -12.34 -4.00 -6.97
N PRO A 38 -12.70 -4.02 -8.27
CA PRO A 38 -13.65 -3.06 -8.82
C PRO A 38 -14.94 -2.99 -8.00
N GLU A 39 -15.46 -1.79 -7.80
CA GLU A 39 -16.74 -1.62 -7.10
C GLU A 39 -17.90 -2.21 -7.93
N PRO A 40 -19.03 -2.56 -7.29
CA PRO A 40 -20.20 -3.04 -8.02
C PRO A 40 -20.64 -2.08 -9.13
N GLY A 41 -20.67 -2.57 -10.36
CA GLY A 41 -21.02 -1.77 -11.55
C GLY A 41 -19.82 -1.15 -12.28
N GLU A 42 -18.61 -1.30 -11.73
CA GLU A 42 -17.36 -0.94 -12.41
C GLU A 42 -16.83 -2.15 -13.19
N TYR A 43 -16.27 -1.89 -14.35
CA TYR A 43 -15.66 -2.90 -15.21
C TYR A 43 -14.23 -2.46 -15.47
N GLY A 44 -13.27 -3.19 -14.89
CA GLY A 44 -11.87 -2.80 -14.87
C GLY A 44 -10.95 -4.01 -14.71
N THR A 45 -10.06 -4.23 -15.68
CA THR A 45 -8.94 -5.16 -15.59
C THR A 45 -7.83 -4.50 -14.78
N LEU A 46 -7.92 -4.62 -13.46
CA LEU A 46 -6.90 -4.14 -12.55
C LEU A 46 -5.81 -5.19 -12.38
N SER A 47 -4.55 -4.75 -12.43
CA SER A 47 -3.43 -5.56 -11.94
C SER A 47 -2.73 -4.89 -10.78
N THR A 48 -2.21 -5.73 -9.90
CA THR A 48 -1.22 -5.33 -8.91
C THR A 48 0.16 -5.51 -9.52
N GLU A 49 0.85 -4.41 -9.81
CA GLU A 49 2.18 -4.45 -10.43
C GLU A 49 3.28 -4.66 -9.37
N ARG A 50 3.05 -4.19 -8.14
CA ARG A 50 4.02 -4.27 -7.05
C ARG A 50 3.34 -4.19 -5.70
N VAL A 51 3.78 -5.02 -4.76
CA VAL A 51 3.47 -4.87 -3.32
C VAL A 51 4.80 -4.75 -2.58
N GLY A 52 4.90 -3.79 -1.68
CA GLY A 52 6.12 -3.56 -0.92
C GLY A 52 5.88 -3.06 0.49
N LYS A 53 6.95 -3.16 1.28
CA LYS A 53 7.01 -2.72 2.68
C LYS A 53 8.22 -1.82 2.84
N LYS A 54 8.02 -0.64 3.43
CA LYS A 54 9.07 0.34 3.69
C LYS A 54 9.11 0.69 5.17
N ALA A 55 10.30 0.67 5.76
CA ALA A 55 10.51 1.21 7.09
C ALA A 55 10.45 2.74 7.02
N ARG A 56 9.58 3.35 7.82
CA ARG A 56 9.64 4.77 8.14
C ARG A 56 10.13 4.93 9.56
N CYS A 57 11.04 5.86 9.75
CA CYS A 57 11.63 6.16 11.04
C CYS A 57 11.86 7.68 11.14
N THR A 58 11.83 8.20 12.36
CA THR A 58 12.35 9.55 12.60
C THR A 58 13.87 9.51 12.54
N ILE A 59 14.46 10.27 11.63
CA ILE A 59 15.91 10.41 11.51
C ILE A 59 16.39 11.37 12.59
N ALA A 60 17.34 10.93 13.41
CA ALA A 60 18.03 11.74 14.40
C ALA A 60 19.52 11.85 14.05
N GLN A 61 20.10 13.03 14.30
CA GLN A 61 21.54 13.22 14.17
C GLN A 61 22.24 12.50 15.33
N VAL A 62 23.16 11.60 15.01
CA VAL A 62 24.05 10.96 15.98
C VAL A 62 25.40 11.68 16.02
N ALA A 63 26.23 11.39 17.02
CA ALA A 63 27.53 12.02 17.19
C ALA A 63 28.40 11.94 15.91
N GLY A 64 29.06 13.04 15.58
CA GLY A 64 29.93 13.15 14.40
C GLY A 64 29.22 13.47 13.08
N GLY A 65 28.04 14.10 13.13
CA GLY A 65 27.36 14.61 11.93
C GLY A 65 26.67 13.54 11.07
N LYS A 66 26.65 12.29 11.54
CA LYS A 66 25.94 11.19 10.88
C LYS A 66 24.48 11.20 11.31
N TYR A 67 23.60 10.67 10.47
CA TYR A 67 22.16 10.58 10.74
C TYR A 67 21.75 9.11 10.77
N SER A 68 20.88 8.73 11.70
CA SER A 68 20.36 7.37 11.83
C SER A 68 18.86 7.39 12.18
N CYS A 69 18.15 6.31 11.89
CA CYS A 69 16.82 6.07 12.46
C CYS A 69 16.94 6.01 13.99
N GLY A 70 16.51 7.06 14.68
CA GLY A 70 16.93 7.36 16.05
C GLY A 70 16.35 6.49 17.16
N ALA A 71 15.34 5.65 16.90
CA ALA A 71 14.82 4.71 17.90
C ALA A 71 14.06 3.56 17.22
N PRO A 72 14.23 2.30 17.67
CA PRO A 72 13.43 1.18 17.20
C PRO A 72 11.92 1.36 17.44
N SER A 73 11.55 2.11 18.48
CA SER A 73 10.16 2.40 18.85
C SER A 73 9.49 3.47 17.98
N SER A 74 10.25 4.27 17.23
CA SER A 74 9.70 5.22 16.25
C SER A 74 9.69 4.67 14.82
N ALA A 75 10.15 3.43 14.64
CA ALA A 75 10.10 2.74 13.37
C ALA A 75 8.71 2.11 13.17
N TYR A 76 7.97 2.61 12.19
CA TYR A 76 6.74 1.97 11.72
C TYR A 76 6.92 1.50 10.27
N TRP A 77 6.09 0.53 9.88
CA TRP A 77 6.13 -0.03 8.54
C TRP A 77 4.97 0.53 7.74
N GLU A 78 5.29 1.20 6.65
CA GLU A 78 4.32 1.54 5.62
C GLU A 78 4.34 0.46 4.54
N TYR A 79 3.16 0.16 4.02
CA TYR A 79 2.98 -0.71 2.88
C TYR A 79 2.61 0.15 1.68
N PHE A 80 2.99 -0.31 0.51
CA PHE A 80 2.58 0.32 -0.73
C PHE A 80 2.23 -0.71 -1.78
N THR A 81 1.35 -0.33 -2.68
CA THR A 81 0.98 -1.12 -3.83
C THR A 81 0.85 -0.25 -5.07
N ASP A 82 1.25 -0.78 -6.22
CA ASP A 82 0.97 -0.17 -7.53
C ASP A 82 -0.21 -0.89 -8.17
N ILE A 83 -1.24 -0.14 -8.54
CA ILE A 83 -2.44 -0.64 -9.22
C ILE A 83 -2.52 -0.03 -10.61
N ARG A 84 -2.57 -0.88 -11.62
CA ARG A 84 -2.66 -0.51 -13.04
C ARG A 84 -4.05 -0.83 -13.57
N ASN A 85 -4.65 0.12 -14.29
CA ASN A 85 -5.87 -0.11 -15.06
C ASN A 85 -5.58 -0.28 -16.55
N PHE A 86 -5.71 -1.50 -17.05
CA PHE A 86 -5.44 -1.80 -18.46
C PHE A 86 -6.59 -1.45 -19.40
N ASP A 87 -7.75 -1.07 -18.89
CA ASP A 87 -8.92 -0.82 -19.71
C ASP A 87 -8.96 0.61 -20.27
N SER A 88 -9.89 0.81 -21.21
CA SER A 88 -10.21 2.09 -21.83
C SER A 88 -11.16 2.95 -20.99
N ASN A 89 -11.75 2.40 -19.93
CA ASN A 89 -12.61 3.10 -18.99
C ASN A 89 -11.91 3.30 -17.66
N ALA A 90 -12.27 4.36 -16.96
CA ALA A 90 -11.83 4.55 -15.59
C ALA A 90 -12.50 3.50 -14.68
N CYS A 91 -11.84 3.19 -13.57
CA CYS A 91 -12.33 2.18 -12.63
C CYS A 91 -12.26 2.71 -11.21
N LYS A 92 -13.38 2.59 -10.48
CA LYS A 92 -13.40 2.69 -9.02
C LYS A 92 -13.21 1.32 -8.40
N PHE A 93 -12.41 1.24 -7.35
CA PHE A 93 -12.11 -0.03 -6.71
C PHE A 93 -11.79 0.13 -5.23
N LYS A 94 -11.93 -0.97 -4.49
CA LYS A 94 -11.46 -1.09 -3.12
C LYS A 94 -10.20 -1.94 -3.08
N LEU A 95 -9.38 -1.72 -2.06
CA LEU A 95 -8.20 -2.55 -1.83
C LEU A 95 -8.51 -3.64 -0.84
N ASP A 96 -8.25 -4.88 -1.25
CA ASP A 96 -8.18 -6.02 -0.35
C ASP A 96 -6.75 -6.51 -0.25
N GLY A 97 -6.42 -7.13 0.87
CA GLY A 97 -5.09 -7.67 1.07
C GLY A 97 -5.07 -8.73 2.14
N GLY A 98 -3.89 -9.29 2.35
CA GLY A 98 -3.72 -10.30 3.38
C GLY A 98 -2.28 -10.75 3.56
N GLY A 99 -2.07 -11.47 4.66
CA GLY A 99 -0.78 -12.02 5.07
C GLY A 99 -0.93 -12.97 6.27
N VAL A 100 0.13 -13.67 6.61
CA VAL A 100 0.22 -14.64 7.74
C VAL A 100 0.33 -13.98 9.11
#